data_AF-A0A2V7JF26-F1
#
_entry.id   AF-A0A2V7JF26-F1
#
_cell.length_a   1.000
_cell.length_b   1.000
_cell.length_c   1.000
_cell.angle_alpha   90.00
_cell.angle_beta   90.00
_cell.angle_gamma   90.00
#
_symmetry.space_group_name_H-M   'P 1'
#
loop_
_entity.id
_entity.type
_entity.pdbx_description
1 polymer ?
#
loop_
_entity_poly.entity_id
_entity_poly.type
_entity_poly.pdbx_seq_one_letter_code
_entity_poly.pdbx_strand_id
1 'polypeptide(L)'
;GEDGGHIFVVSAHKAPVQRWARLRRDAQSVLRRGAWYPVLSIGVEDAVLDVDNAPVRISQAFLELSDARPSRWTIVPRPRDAEKVPDAWGEFYAVCPNCAARAPVGPRSGEGKKRCTRCEQSFEVAWDEGYLRD
;
A
#
# COMPACT_ATOMS: atom_id res chain seq x y z
N GLY A 1 26.65 46.97 15.37
CA GLY A 1 26.73 46.27 14.07
C GLY A 1 25.98 45.00 14.24
N GLU A 2 24.66 45.07 14.11
CA GLU A 2 23.71 44.03 14.48
C GLU A 2 22.60 44.07 13.43
N ASP A 3 22.65 43.13 12.50
CA ASP A 3 21.61 42.80 11.53
C ASP A 3 22.08 41.47 10.95
N GLY A 4 21.31 40.39 10.87
CA GLY A 4 19.87 40.23 10.84
C GLY A 4 19.70 38.95 10.03
N GLY A 5 19.27 37.87 10.67
CA GLY A 5 19.17 36.57 10.05
C GLY A 5 17.90 35.89 10.52
N HIS A 6 16.77 36.30 9.96
CA HIS A 6 15.47 35.69 10.19
C HIS A 6 15.55 34.17 9.98
N ILE A 7 15.30 33.44 11.05
CA ILE A 7 15.03 32.02 11.00
C ILE A 7 13.65 31.87 10.36
N PHE A 8 13.59 31.35 9.13
CA PHE A 8 12.31 30.93 8.54
C PHE A 8 11.80 29.74 9.33
N VAL A 9 10.99 30.00 10.35
CA VAL A 9 10.12 28.99 10.94
C VAL A 9 9.20 28.51 9.83
N VAL A 10 9.44 27.30 9.30
CA VAL A 10 8.47 26.64 8.44
C VAL A 10 7.24 26.41 9.31
N SER A 11 6.23 27.23 9.08
CA SER A 11 4.93 27.09 9.72
C SER A 11 4.47 25.66 9.48
N ALA A 12 4.11 24.94 10.55
CA ALA A 12 3.53 23.62 10.46
C ALA A 12 2.17 23.75 9.76
N HIS A 13 2.19 23.80 8.43
CA HIS A 13 1.01 23.49 7.64
C HIS A 13 0.55 22.13 8.14
N LYS A 14 -0.68 22.07 8.68
CA LYS A 14 -1.40 20.82 8.91
C LYS A 14 -1.10 19.94 7.70
N ALA A 15 -0.29 18.90 7.91
CA ALA A 15 0.20 18.08 6.81
C ALA A 15 -1.03 17.70 5.97
N PRO A 16 -0.97 17.84 4.63
CA PRO A 16 -2.10 17.41 3.81
C PRO A 16 -2.47 16.00 4.27
N VAL A 17 -3.77 15.72 4.38
CA VAL A 17 -4.24 14.37 4.72
C VAL A 17 -3.54 13.42 3.75
N GLN A 18 -2.60 12.63 4.28
CA GLN A 18 -1.76 11.77 3.45
C GLN A 18 -2.68 10.67 2.93
N ARG A 19 -3.13 10.81 1.68
CA ARG A 19 -3.92 9.78 1.01
C ARG A 19 -3.04 8.64 0.57
N TRP A 20 -3.68 7.50 0.39
CA TRP A 20 -3.07 6.25 -0.05
C TRP A 20 -3.84 5.71 -1.23
N ALA A 21 -3.15 5.05 -2.15
CA ALA A 21 -3.77 4.39 -3.30
C ALA A 21 -3.28 2.96 -3.46
N ARG A 22 -4.18 2.05 -3.85
CA ARG A 22 -3.84 0.71 -4.36
C ARG A 22 -4.52 0.45 -5.69
N LEU A 23 -4.06 -0.54 -6.44
CA LEU A 23 -4.79 -1.03 -7.62
C LEU A 23 -6.11 -1.70 -7.21
N ARG A 24 -7.22 -1.32 -7.86
CA ARG A 24 -8.54 -1.98 -7.70
C ARG A 24 -8.61 -3.34 -8.36
N ARG A 25 -7.94 -3.47 -9.51
CA ARG A 25 -7.97 -4.63 -10.38
C ARG A 25 -6.57 -4.92 -10.88
N ASP A 26 -6.33 -6.15 -11.30
CA ASP A 26 -5.15 -6.48 -12.07
C ASP A 26 -5.09 -5.57 -13.29
N ALA A 27 -4.04 -4.76 -13.36
CA ALA A 27 -3.68 -3.97 -14.51
C ALA A 27 -2.20 -4.20 -14.74
N GLN A 28 -1.77 -4.24 -16.00
CA GLN A 28 -0.36 -4.19 -16.33
C GLN A 28 0.17 -2.82 -15.88
N SER A 29 0.81 -2.82 -14.73
CA SER A 29 1.28 -1.61 -14.06
C SER A 29 2.53 -1.94 -13.26
N VAL A 30 3.36 -0.93 -13.05
CA VAL A 30 4.52 -1.02 -12.15
C VAL A 30 4.10 -1.18 -10.69
N LEU A 31 2.83 -0.88 -10.36
CA LEU A 31 2.30 -1.06 -9.02
C LEU A 31 2.17 -2.54 -8.67
N ARG A 32 2.63 -2.89 -7.47
CA ARG A 32 2.46 -4.21 -6.91
C ARG A 32 1.00 -4.39 -6.49
N ARG A 33 0.35 -5.43 -7.01
CA ARG A 33 -1.01 -5.80 -6.60
C ARG A 33 -1.12 -5.97 -5.09
N GLY A 34 -2.14 -5.36 -4.51
CA GLY A 34 -2.44 -5.36 -3.06
C GLY A 34 -1.58 -4.42 -2.22
N ALA A 35 -0.58 -3.74 -2.81
CA ALA A 35 0.20 -2.74 -2.10
C ALA A 35 -0.51 -1.39 -2.11
N TRP A 36 -0.37 -0.67 -1.00
CA TRP A 36 -0.80 0.72 -0.88
C TRP A 36 0.40 1.65 -0.99
N TYR A 37 0.23 2.74 -1.72
CA TYR A 37 1.25 3.72 -2.01
C TYR A 37 0.82 5.11 -1.53
N PRO A 38 1.72 5.92 -0.95
CA PRO A 38 1.43 7.31 -0.65
C PRO A 38 1.05 8.06 -1.94
N VAL A 39 0.00 8.86 -1.87
CA VAL A 39 -0.37 9.76 -2.97
C VAL A 39 0.38 11.07 -2.80
N LEU A 40 1.15 11.44 -3.81
CA LEU A 40 1.90 12.69 -3.88
C LEU A 40 1.04 13.83 -4.44
N SER A 41 0.19 13.53 -5.44
CA SER A 41 -0.76 14.50 -6.01
C SER A 41 -1.93 13.79 -6.69
N ILE A 42 -3.08 14.47 -6.78
CA ILE A 42 -4.31 13.99 -7.42
C ILE A 42 -4.74 15.03 -8.45
N GLY A 43 -4.78 14.61 -9.72
CA GLY A 43 -5.35 15.37 -10.82
C GLY A 43 -6.82 15.05 -11.05
N VAL A 44 -7.33 15.32 -12.25
CA VAL A 44 -8.70 14.93 -12.65
C VAL A 44 -8.74 13.49 -13.16
N GLU A 45 -7.75 13.10 -13.96
CA GLU A 45 -7.72 11.78 -14.62
C GLU A 45 -6.65 10.85 -14.04
N ASP A 46 -5.58 11.42 -13.49
CA ASP A 46 -4.44 10.70 -12.95
C ASP A 46 -4.12 11.08 -11.50
N ALA A 47 -3.40 10.20 -10.82
CA ALA A 47 -2.76 10.47 -9.55
C ALA A 47 -1.27 10.12 -9.65
N VAL A 48 -0.45 10.87 -8.93
CA VAL A 48 0.99 10.60 -8.80
C VAL A 48 1.21 9.92 -7.46
N LEU A 49 1.79 8.72 -7.49
CA LEU A 49 2.06 7.89 -6.32
C LEU A 49 3.55 7.82 -6.05
N ASP A 50 3.93 7.71 -4.78
CA ASP A 50 5.29 7.34 -4.40
C ASP A 50 5.45 5.82 -4.46
N VAL A 51 6.31 5.34 -5.36
CA VAL A 51 6.62 3.92 -5.55
C VAL A 51 8.11 3.75 -5.36
N ASP A 52 8.54 3.29 -4.19
CA ASP A 52 9.97 3.12 -3.87
C ASP A 52 10.75 4.44 -4.01
N ASN A 53 10.21 5.55 -3.48
CA ASN A 53 10.75 6.91 -3.61
C ASN A 53 10.78 7.45 -5.06
N ALA A 54 10.09 6.80 -6.00
CA ALA A 54 9.94 7.26 -7.37
C ALA A 54 8.49 7.70 -7.63
N PRO A 55 8.26 8.90 -8.21
CA PRO A 55 6.93 9.35 -8.59
C PRO A 55 6.42 8.58 -9.82
N VAL A 56 5.26 7.93 -9.69
CA VAL A 56 4.60 7.18 -10.77
C VAL A 56 3.20 7.72 -11.01
N ARG A 57 2.92 8.11 -12.25
CA ARG A 57 1.59 8.56 -12.69
C ARG A 57 0.72 7.38 -13.10
N ILE A 58 -0.48 7.26 -12.51
CA ILE A 58 -1.45 6.21 -12.81
C ILE A 58 -2.83 6.83 -12.98
N SER A 59 -3.61 6.34 -13.95
CA SER A 59 -5.01 6.78 -14.11
C SER A 59 -5.84 6.39 -12.89
N GLN A 60 -6.62 7.34 -12.37
CA GLN A 60 -7.49 7.15 -11.21
C GLN A 60 -8.54 6.08 -11.43
N ALA A 61 -8.91 5.80 -12.69
CA ALA A 61 -9.83 4.72 -13.04
C ALA A 61 -9.36 3.33 -12.58
N PHE A 62 -8.06 3.16 -12.29
CA PHE A 62 -7.47 1.91 -11.79
C PHE A 62 -7.23 1.91 -10.28
N LEU A 63 -7.39 3.04 -9.60
CA LEU A 63 -6.98 3.22 -8.20
C LEU A 63 -8.16 3.15 -7.23
N GLU A 64 -7.92 2.51 -6.09
CA GLU A 64 -8.72 2.63 -4.88
C GLU A 64 -8.01 3.63 -3.98
N LEU A 65 -8.71 4.66 -3.52
CA LEU A 65 -8.15 5.71 -2.66
C LEU A 65 -8.62 5.51 -1.22
N SER A 66 -7.72 5.80 -0.27
CA SER A 66 -8.01 5.83 1.17
C SER A 66 -7.44 7.10 1.78
N ASP A 67 -8.23 7.76 2.62
CA ASP A 67 -7.79 8.92 3.42
C ASP A 67 -7.10 8.47 4.73
N ALA A 68 -7.35 7.22 5.16
CA ALA A 68 -6.68 6.60 6.29
C ALA A 68 -5.44 5.83 5.84
N ARG A 69 -4.40 5.85 6.68
CA ARG A 69 -3.24 4.97 6.49
C ARG A 69 -3.70 3.52 6.52
N PRO A 70 -3.38 2.71 5.51
CA PRO A 70 -3.71 1.29 5.50
C PRO A 70 -3.07 0.60 6.70
N SER A 71 -3.87 -0.18 7.42
CA SER A 71 -3.47 -0.85 8.67
C SER A 71 -3.72 -2.35 8.65
N ARG A 72 -4.13 -2.90 7.50
CA ARG A 72 -4.46 -4.32 7.34
C ARG A 72 -3.68 -4.92 6.18
N TRP A 73 -3.20 -6.15 6.35
CA TRP A 73 -2.67 -6.94 5.25
C TRP A 73 -3.75 -7.14 4.20
N THR A 74 -3.44 -6.77 2.96
CA THR A 74 -4.29 -7.07 1.81
C THR A 74 -4.01 -8.50 1.36
N ILE A 75 -5.05 -9.31 1.21
CA ILE A 75 -4.89 -10.66 0.63
C ILE A 75 -4.96 -10.50 -0.90
N VAL A 76 -4.21 -11.31 -1.65
CA VAL A 76 -4.18 -11.19 -3.10
C VAL A 76 -4.24 -12.59 -3.68
N PRO A 77 -5.19 -12.89 -4.58
CA PRO A 77 -5.20 -14.14 -5.30
C PRO A 77 -3.96 -14.18 -6.21
N ARG A 78 -3.29 -15.31 -6.22
CA ARG A 78 -2.08 -15.54 -6.99
C ARG A 78 -2.44 -15.50 -8.48
N PRO A 79 -1.89 -14.56 -9.28
CA PRO A 79 -2.07 -14.63 -10.72
C PRO A 79 -1.38 -15.90 -11.25
N ARG A 80 -1.95 -16.51 -12.30
CA ARG A 80 -1.41 -17.76 -12.89
C ARG A 80 0.06 -17.61 -13.34
N ASP A 81 0.48 -16.39 -13.63
CA ASP A 81 1.84 -16.01 -14.06
C ASP A 81 2.74 -15.50 -12.91
N ALA A 82 2.42 -15.81 -11.65
CA ALA A 82 3.20 -15.36 -10.50
C ALA A 82 4.54 -16.10 -10.35
N GLU A 83 5.46 -15.91 -11.29
CA GLU A 83 6.81 -16.52 -11.30
C GLU A 83 7.60 -16.20 -10.00
N LYS A 84 7.29 -15.06 -9.37
CA LYS A 84 7.98 -14.55 -8.17
C LYS A 84 7.30 -14.86 -6.83
N VAL A 85 6.37 -15.83 -6.78
CA VAL A 85 5.72 -16.27 -5.53
C VAL A 85 6.02 -17.76 -5.32
N PRO A 86 6.54 -18.20 -4.16
CA PRO A 86 6.78 -19.62 -3.91
C PRO A 86 5.50 -20.44 -4.00
N ASP A 87 5.54 -21.62 -4.63
CA ASP A 87 4.38 -22.53 -4.76
C ASP A 87 3.77 -22.89 -3.40
N ALA A 88 4.62 -23.12 -2.40
CA ALA A 88 4.26 -23.44 -1.01
C ALA A 88 3.37 -22.40 -0.30
N TRP A 89 3.17 -21.20 -0.86
CA TRP A 89 2.27 -20.19 -0.27
C TRP A 89 0.80 -20.42 -0.64
N GLY A 90 0.52 -21.31 -1.59
CA GLY A 90 -0.83 -21.63 -2.06
C GLY A 90 -1.39 -20.59 -3.03
N GLU A 91 -2.72 -20.54 -3.10
CA GLU A 91 -3.49 -19.74 -4.07
C GLU A 91 -3.57 -18.25 -3.72
N PHE A 92 -3.18 -17.87 -2.50
CA PHE A 92 -3.22 -16.49 -2.02
C PHE A 92 -1.91 -16.10 -1.35
N TYR A 93 -1.56 -14.83 -1.45
CA TYR A 93 -0.49 -14.23 -0.64
C TYR A 93 -0.99 -12.96 0.05
N ALA A 94 -0.32 -12.54 1.12
CA ALA A 94 -0.63 -11.30 1.83
C ALA A 94 0.38 -10.20 1.49
N VAL A 95 -0.05 -8.94 1.46
CA VAL A 95 0.80 -7.76 1.25
C VAL A 95 0.77 -6.85 2.47
N CYS A 96 1.96 -6.54 2.99
CA CYS A 96 2.13 -5.69 4.16
C CYS A 96 1.65 -4.26 3.86
N PRO A 97 0.76 -3.68 4.68
CA PRO A 97 0.24 -2.33 4.44
C PRO A 97 1.30 -1.23 4.62
N ASN A 98 2.40 -1.53 5.32
CA ASN A 98 3.43 -0.55 5.62
C ASN A 98 4.56 -0.50 4.59
N CYS A 99 5.03 -1.66 4.11
CA CYS A 99 6.22 -1.75 3.26
C CYS A 99 6.03 -2.55 1.96
N ALA A 100 4.79 -2.93 1.62
CA ALA A 100 4.45 -3.70 0.44
C ALA A 100 5.13 -5.08 0.31
N ALA A 101 5.78 -5.58 1.37
CA ALA A 101 6.37 -6.92 1.38
C ALA A 101 5.27 -7.99 1.22
N ARG A 102 5.56 -9.01 0.40
CA ARG A 102 4.69 -10.18 0.27
C ARG A 102 5.03 -11.21 1.34
N ALA A 103 4.03 -11.91 1.84
CA ALA A 103 4.19 -13.00 2.79
C ALA A 103 3.15 -14.11 2.50
N PRO A 104 3.40 -15.36 2.92
CA PRO A 104 2.36 -16.38 2.91
C PRO A 104 1.20 -15.91 3.78
N VAL A 105 -0.04 -16.16 3.36
CA VAL A 105 -1.23 -15.77 4.13
C VAL A 105 -1.18 -16.42 5.53
N GLY A 106 -0.90 -17.73 5.58
CA GLY A 106 -0.93 -18.54 6.80
C GLY A 106 -2.33 -19.11 7.06
N PRO A 107 -2.53 -19.83 8.17
CA PRO A 107 -3.84 -20.43 8.50
C PRO A 107 -4.89 -19.34 8.76
N ARG A 108 -6.09 -19.54 8.18
CA ARG A 108 -7.25 -18.64 8.35
C ARG A 108 -7.75 -18.55 9.80
N SER A 109 -7.40 -19.54 10.63
CA SER A 109 -7.76 -19.66 12.04
C SER A 109 -7.04 -18.68 12.98
N GLY A 110 -6.11 -17.85 12.47
CA GLY A 110 -5.43 -16.84 13.24
C GLY A 110 -6.25 -15.56 13.36
N GLU A 111 -7.21 -15.51 14.27
CA GLU A 111 -7.75 -14.26 14.80
C GLU A 111 -6.60 -13.51 15.50
N GLY A 112 -5.88 -12.65 14.77
CA GLY A 112 -4.71 -11.96 15.31
C GLY A 112 -3.96 -11.09 14.30
N LYS A 113 -3.01 -10.30 14.83
CA LYS A 113 -2.11 -9.47 14.00
C LYS A 113 -0.98 -10.34 13.43
N LYS A 114 -0.74 -10.22 12.12
CA LYS A 114 0.39 -10.84 11.43
C LYS A 114 1.59 -9.88 11.42
N ARG A 115 2.76 -10.37 11.87
CA ARG A 115 4.03 -9.63 11.83
C ARG A 115 4.66 -9.68 10.44
N CYS A 116 5.14 -8.55 9.95
CA CYS A 116 5.91 -8.46 8.71
C CYS A 116 7.38 -8.79 8.98
N THR A 117 7.98 -9.69 8.21
CA THR A 117 9.41 -10.02 8.35
C THR A 117 10.35 -8.96 7.78
N ARG A 118 9.84 -8.03 6.94
CA ARG A 118 10.64 -6.95 6.34
C ARG A 118 10.70 -5.69 7.19
N CYS A 119 9.55 -5.22 7.68
CA CYS A 119 9.48 -3.99 8.48
C CYS A 119 9.10 -4.23 9.95
N GLU A 120 8.99 -5.50 10.35
CA GLU A 120 8.84 -5.93 11.75
C GLU A 120 7.56 -5.51 12.48
N GLN A 121 6.68 -4.76 11.81
CA GLN A 121 5.40 -4.30 12.32
C GLN A 121 4.29 -5.35 12.17
N SER A 122 3.31 -5.29 13.06
CA SER A 122 2.19 -6.25 13.13
C SER A 122 0.85 -5.59 12.82
N PHE A 123 0.11 -6.18 11.89
CA PHE A 123 -1.16 -5.65 11.37
C PHE A 123 -2.21 -6.74 11.30
N GLU A 124 -3.48 -6.36 11.38
CA GLU A 124 -4.59 -7.29 11.15
C GLU A 124 -4.60 -7.78 9.70
N VAL A 125 -5.19 -8.94 9.43
CA VAL A 125 -5.33 -9.48 8.08
C VAL A 125 -6.75 -9.23 7.58
N ALA A 126 -6.89 -8.70 6.36
CA ALA A 126 -8.18 -8.36 5.79
C ALA A 126 -8.94 -9.59 5.24
N TRP A 127 -9.36 -10.49 6.12
CA TRP A 127 -10.11 -11.70 5.76
C TRP A 127 -11.52 -11.45 5.21
N ASP A 128 -12.02 -10.24 5.37
CA ASP A 128 -13.37 -9.82 5.02
C ASP A 128 -13.51 -9.37 3.55
N GLU A 129 -12.42 -9.31 2.78
CA GLU A 129 -12.51 -8.90 1.38
C GLU A 129 -13.40 -9.86 0.57
N GLY A 130 -14.36 -9.32 -0.18
CA GLY A 130 -15.48 -10.09 -0.76
C GLY A 130 -15.07 -11.24 -1.69
N TYR A 131 -13.93 -11.13 -2.37
CA TYR A 131 -13.38 -12.20 -3.23
C TYR A 131 -12.75 -13.36 -2.43
N LEU A 132 -12.71 -13.31 -1.10
CA LEU A 132 -12.26 -14.40 -0.23
C LEU A 132 -13.40 -15.27 0.30
N ARG A 133 -14.65 -14.91 -0.04
CA ARG A 133 -15.89 -15.60 0.36
C ARG A 133 -16.46 -16.49 -0.74
N ASP A 134 -15.91 -16.40 -1.96
CA ASP A 134 -16.24 -17.23 -3.12
C ASP A 134 -15.30 -18.44 -3.21
#